data_AF-A0A6I2MTY8-F1
#
_entry.id   AF-A0A6I2MTY8-F1
#
_cell.length_a   1.000
_cell.length_b   1.000
_cell.length_c   1.000
_cell.angle_alpha   90.00
_cell.angle_beta   90.00
_cell.angle_gamma   90.00
#
_symmetry.space_group_name_H-M   'P 1'
#
loop_
_entity.id
_entity.type
_entity.pdbx_description
1 polymer ?
#
loop_
_entity_poly.entity_id
_entity_poly.type
_entity_poly.pdbx_seq_one_letter_code
_entity_poly.pdbx_strand_id
1 'polypeptide(L)'
;MKKANNHKDFKIPEGYLDGFTDKLMERISTSEGNQEARMLPNSDGFKIPDNYFDGLHSNIIEKLEEEEKKVITLKPWRNNLYYAAASVAAAILLTIALQYNQSSEPTFESLAKADIEEYFDQTDFGFSTYEIAEVIPVDDLEVADILEYQFNEENIIDYLDDDIDNIEELNLLDNE
;
A
#
# COMPACT_ATOMS: atom_id res chain seq x y z
N MET A 1 0.72 -18.34 -7.62
CA MET A 1 1.97 -18.82 -8.27
C MET A 1 2.11 -20.31 -7.97
N LYS A 2 1.94 -21.20 -8.96
CA LYS A 2 2.02 -22.66 -8.78
C LYS A 2 3.50 -23.08 -8.74
N LYS A 3 3.92 -23.79 -7.69
CA LYS A 3 5.26 -24.41 -7.60
C LYS A 3 5.34 -25.55 -8.62
N ALA A 4 6.28 -25.46 -9.57
CA ALA A 4 6.61 -26.54 -10.47
C ALA A 4 7.45 -27.59 -9.73
N ASN A 5 6.99 -28.84 -9.71
CA ASN A 5 7.73 -29.95 -9.12
C ASN A 5 8.85 -30.38 -10.07
N ASN A 6 10.06 -29.85 -9.88
CA ASN A 6 11.28 -30.24 -10.61
C ASN A 6 11.81 -31.60 -10.13
N HIS A 7 11.04 -32.68 -10.29
CA HIS A 7 11.61 -34.02 -10.22
C HIS A 7 12.45 -34.23 -11.48
N LYS A 8 13.77 -34.17 -11.28
CA LYS A 8 14.81 -34.40 -12.27
C LYS A 8 14.46 -35.57 -13.17
N ASP A 9 14.32 -35.23 -14.44
CA ASP A 9 14.34 -36.03 -15.65
C ASP A 9 14.62 -37.52 -15.45
N PHE A 10 13.64 -38.36 -15.80
CA PHE A 10 13.83 -39.80 -15.97
C PHE A 10 14.88 -40.03 -17.07
N LYS A 11 16.14 -40.15 -16.68
CA LYS A 11 17.24 -40.51 -17.59
C LYS A 11 17.45 -42.02 -17.53
N ILE A 12 17.32 -42.67 -18.68
CA ILE A 12 17.69 -44.07 -18.83
C ILE A 12 19.24 -44.19 -18.84
N PRO A 13 19.80 -45.28 -18.31
CA PRO A 13 21.24 -45.55 -18.39
C PRO A 13 21.74 -45.56 -19.84
N GLU A 14 23.01 -45.20 -20.02
CA GLU A 14 23.68 -45.30 -21.31
C GLU A 14 23.61 -46.74 -21.85
N GLY A 15 23.20 -46.90 -23.11
CA GLY A 15 23.05 -48.20 -23.75
C GLY A 15 21.84 -49.04 -23.31
N TYR A 16 20.93 -48.50 -22.48
CA TYR A 16 19.74 -49.25 -22.01
C TYR A 16 18.84 -49.77 -23.14
N LEU A 17 18.75 -49.03 -24.25
CA LEU A 17 17.93 -49.41 -25.41
C LEU A 17 18.74 -50.11 -26.52
N ASP A 18 20.04 -50.34 -26.33
CA ASP A 18 20.88 -50.94 -27.36
C ASP A 18 20.49 -52.40 -27.59
N GLY A 19 20.11 -52.70 -28.82
CA GLY A 19 19.59 -54.01 -29.22
C GLY A 19 18.25 -54.36 -28.59
N PHE A 20 17.50 -53.39 -28.02
CA PHE A 20 16.17 -53.65 -27.44
C PHE A 20 15.21 -54.21 -28.49
N THR A 21 15.14 -53.59 -29.66
CA THR A 21 14.25 -54.00 -30.76
C THR A 21 14.56 -55.41 -31.23
N ASP A 22 15.84 -55.75 -31.40
CA ASP A 22 16.26 -57.07 -31.86
C ASP A 22 15.91 -58.15 -30.83
N LYS A 23 16.20 -57.89 -29.55
CA LYS A 23 15.82 -58.78 -28.44
C LYS A 23 14.31 -58.91 -28.28
N LEU A 24 13.55 -57.84 -28.51
CA LEU A 24 12.09 -57.86 -28.46
C LEU A 24 11.53 -58.72 -29.60
N MET A 25 12.05 -58.54 -30.81
CA MET A 25 11.59 -59.27 -31.99
C MET A 25 11.96 -60.75 -31.91
N GLU A 26 13.16 -61.07 -31.45
CA GLU A 26 13.59 -62.44 -31.15
C GLU A 26 12.66 -63.13 -30.14
N ARG A 27 12.24 -62.41 -29.09
CA ARG A 27 11.30 -62.93 -28.07
C ARG A 27 9.90 -63.16 -28.62
N ILE A 28 9.38 -62.26 -29.46
CA ILE A 28 8.06 -62.40 -30.08
C ILE A 28 8.07 -63.59 -31.05
N SER A 29 9.07 -63.70 -31.92
CA SER A 29 9.18 -64.81 -32.89
C SER A 29 9.40 -66.18 -32.24
N THR A 30 10.13 -66.24 -31.12
CA THR A 30 10.35 -67.50 -30.38
C THR A 30 9.10 -67.95 -29.62
N SER A 31 8.22 -67.02 -29.24
CA SER A 31 7.00 -67.30 -28.49
C SER A 31 5.91 -68.02 -29.31
N GLU A 32 5.92 -67.93 -30.64
CA GLU A 32 4.92 -68.60 -31.48
C GLU A 32 5.17 -70.11 -31.64
N GLY A 33 6.43 -70.58 -31.55
CA GLY A 33 6.81 -71.94 -31.96
C GLY A 33 7.20 -72.95 -30.85
N ASN A 34 7.68 -72.51 -29.68
CA ASN A 34 8.18 -73.43 -28.63
C ASN A 34 7.52 -73.16 -27.28
N GLN A 35 6.83 -74.15 -26.73
CA GLN A 35 6.08 -74.03 -25.46
C GLN A 35 6.98 -73.85 -24.22
N GLU A 36 8.24 -74.28 -24.30
CA GLU A 36 9.21 -74.25 -23.18
C GLU A 36 9.97 -72.92 -23.06
N ALA A 37 9.92 -72.06 -24.09
CA ALA A 37 10.63 -70.76 -24.13
C ALA A 37 9.68 -69.53 -24.00
N ARG A 38 8.39 -69.76 -23.73
CA ARG A 38 7.39 -68.69 -23.61
C ARG A 38 7.52 -67.98 -22.26
N MET A 39 8.14 -66.79 -22.28
CA MET A 39 8.10 -65.85 -21.15
C MET A 39 6.82 -64.99 -21.13
N LEU A 40 6.00 -65.04 -22.20
CA LEU A 40 4.71 -64.38 -22.28
C LEU A 40 3.61 -65.34 -21.77
N PRO A 41 2.71 -64.89 -20.86
CA PRO A 41 1.61 -65.72 -20.38
C PRO A 41 0.72 -66.21 -21.54
N ASN A 42 0.34 -67.49 -21.54
CA ASN A 42 -0.61 -68.06 -22.52
C ASN A 42 -2.06 -67.59 -22.30
N SER A 43 -2.34 -66.86 -21.23
CA SER A 43 -3.65 -66.29 -20.95
C SER A 43 -3.71 -64.87 -21.50
N ASP A 44 -4.79 -64.54 -22.23
CA ASP A 44 -5.15 -63.15 -22.55
C ASP A 44 -4.99 -62.30 -21.29
N GLY A 45 -4.12 -61.28 -21.36
CA GLY A 45 -3.52 -60.60 -20.21
C GLY A 45 -4.52 -60.02 -19.20
N PHE A 46 -4.74 -58.70 -19.26
CA PHE A 46 -5.68 -58.05 -18.34
C PHE A 46 -7.11 -58.41 -18.72
N LYS A 47 -7.70 -59.36 -17.98
CA LYS A 47 -9.14 -59.61 -18.03
C LYS A 47 -9.85 -58.51 -17.27
N ILE A 48 -10.84 -57.91 -17.92
CA ILE A 48 -11.79 -57.04 -17.24
C ILE A 48 -12.67 -57.90 -16.32
N PRO A 49 -13.10 -57.37 -15.17
CA PRO A 49 -14.13 -58.02 -14.36
C PRO A 49 -15.41 -58.22 -15.16
N ASP A 50 -16.15 -59.27 -14.80
CA ASP A 50 -17.50 -59.47 -15.32
C ASP A 50 -18.32 -58.19 -15.08
N ASN A 51 -19.08 -57.79 -16.10
CA ASN A 51 -19.99 -56.64 -16.06
C ASN A 51 -19.30 -55.25 -15.91
N TYR A 52 -18.00 -55.11 -16.21
CA TYR A 52 -17.28 -53.82 -16.13
C TYR A 52 -17.95 -52.68 -16.92
N PHE A 53 -18.50 -53.00 -18.09
CA PHE A 53 -19.18 -52.01 -18.95
C PHE A 53 -20.68 -51.90 -18.66
N ASP A 54 -21.22 -52.71 -17.75
CA ASP A 54 -22.65 -52.70 -17.44
C ASP A 54 -23.01 -51.43 -16.69
N GLY A 55 -23.98 -50.70 -17.21
CA GLY A 55 -24.42 -49.44 -16.63
C GLY A 55 -23.44 -48.28 -16.81
N LEU A 56 -22.29 -48.45 -17.49
CA LEU A 56 -21.38 -47.34 -17.76
C LEU A 56 -22.08 -46.20 -18.51
N HIS A 57 -22.88 -46.56 -19.53
CA HIS A 57 -23.65 -45.60 -20.30
C HIS A 57 -24.67 -44.85 -19.43
N SER A 58 -25.41 -45.55 -18.58
CA SER A 58 -26.40 -44.96 -17.67
C SER A 58 -25.75 -44.04 -16.64
N ASN A 59 -24.63 -44.46 -16.05
CA ASN A 59 -23.87 -43.64 -15.09
C ASN A 59 -23.30 -42.36 -15.73
N ILE A 60 -22.91 -42.42 -17.00
CA ILE A 60 -22.45 -41.25 -17.75
C ILE A 60 -23.61 -40.28 -17.98
N ILE A 61 -24.77 -40.78 -18.41
CA ILE A 61 -25.97 -39.96 -18.64
C ILE A 61 -26.46 -39.31 -17.34
N GLU A 62 -26.54 -40.07 -16.24
CA GLU A 62 -26.96 -39.54 -14.94
C GLU A 62 -26.05 -38.41 -14.44
N LYS A 63 -24.74 -38.50 -14.70
CA LYS A 63 -23.76 -37.45 -14.38
C LYS A 63 -23.82 -36.24 -15.32
N LEU A 64 -24.38 -36.41 -16.52
CA LEU A 64 -24.59 -35.33 -17.48
C LEU A 64 -25.89 -34.57 -17.22
N GLU A 65 -26.88 -35.23 -16.60
CA GLU A 65 -28.15 -34.63 -16.15
C GLU A 65 -28.01 -33.84 -14.83
N GLU A 66 -26.83 -33.29 -14.52
CA GLU A 66 -26.72 -32.30 -13.44
C GLU A 66 -27.49 -31.03 -13.81
N GLU A 67 -28.50 -30.70 -13.00
CA GLU A 67 -29.34 -29.51 -13.15
C GLU A 67 -28.49 -28.26 -13.41
N GLU A 68 -28.90 -27.47 -14.43
CA GLU A 68 -28.23 -26.22 -14.80
C GLU A 68 -28.10 -25.29 -13.58
N LYS A 69 -26.93 -25.30 -12.94
CA LYS A 69 -26.63 -24.38 -11.85
C LYS A 69 -26.79 -22.97 -12.39
N LYS A 70 -27.74 -22.22 -11.80
CA LYS A 70 -28.05 -20.84 -12.14
C LYS A 70 -26.77 -20.00 -12.20
N VAL A 71 -26.29 -19.74 -13.42
CA VAL A 71 -25.11 -18.89 -13.65
C VAL A 71 -25.52 -17.45 -13.38
N ILE A 72 -25.07 -16.92 -12.25
CA ILE A 72 -25.27 -15.52 -11.90
C ILE A 72 -24.17 -14.71 -12.59
N THR A 73 -24.55 -13.81 -13.50
CA THR A 73 -23.59 -12.91 -14.15
C THR A 73 -23.15 -11.84 -13.15
N LEU A 74 -21.84 -11.72 -12.94
CA LEU A 74 -21.28 -10.66 -12.08
C LEU A 74 -21.40 -9.32 -12.82
N LYS A 75 -22.11 -8.35 -12.23
CA LYS A 75 -22.16 -6.99 -12.78
C LYS A 75 -20.77 -6.35 -12.70
N PRO A 76 -20.26 -5.71 -13.78
CA PRO A 76 -18.98 -5.03 -13.76
C PRO A 76 -19.06 -3.75 -12.93
N TRP A 77 -18.53 -3.77 -11.70
CA TRP A 77 -18.45 -2.61 -10.80
C TRP A 77 -17.63 -1.44 -11.38
N ARG A 78 -16.75 -1.71 -12.34
CA ARG A 78 -15.85 -0.71 -12.96
C ARG A 78 -16.58 0.48 -13.59
N ASN A 79 -17.79 0.30 -14.11
CA ASN A 79 -18.53 1.39 -14.77
C ASN A 79 -19.12 2.38 -13.75
N ASN A 80 -19.47 1.90 -12.55
CA ASN A 80 -20.03 2.75 -11.50
C ASN A 80 -18.94 3.45 -10.67
N LEU A 81 -17.72 2.91 -10.66
CA LEU A 81 -16.56 3.54 -10.04
C LEU A 81 -16.19 4.87 -10.70
N TYR A 82 -16.36 4.99 -12.01
CA TYR A 82 -16.09 6.25 -12.72
C TYR A 82 -17.01 7.38 -12.22
N TYR A 83 -18.31 7.10 -12.05
CA TYR A 83 -19.26 8.09 -11.53
C TYR A 83 -18.98 8.45 -10.06
N ALA A 84 -18.57 7.47 -9.24
CA ALA A 84 -18.17 7.72 -7.85
C ALA A 84 -16.89 8.56 -7.75
N ALA A 85 -15.88 8.29 -8.59
CA ALA A 85 -14.67 9.10 -8.63
C ALA A 85 -14.95 10.53 -9.15
N ALA A 86 -15.80 10.66 -10.16
CA ALA A 86 -16.20 11.96 -10.70
C ALA A 86 -16.97 12.82 -9.68
N SER A 87 -17.84 12.23 -8.86
CA SER A 87 -18.57 12.98 -7.83
C SER A 87 -17.65 13.47 -6.71
N VAL A 88 -16.67 12.66 -6.29
CA VAL A 88 -15.66 13.07 -5.30
C VAL A 88 -14.78 14.20 -5.86
N ALA A 89 -14.32 14.08 -7.10
CA ALA A 89 -13.54 15.14 -7.75
C ALA A 89 -14.35 16.45 -7.89
N ALA A 90 -15.63 16.36 -8.26
CA ALA A 90 -16.52 17.52 -8.34
C ALA A 90 -16.75 18.16 -6.97
N ALA A 91 -16.89 17.38 -5.90
CA ALA A 91 -17.01 17.90 -4.54
C ALA A 91 -15.73 18.65 -4.11
N ILE A 92 -14.55 18.10 -4.41
CA ILE A 92 -13.27 18.76 -4.14
C ILE A 92 -13.16 20.08 -4.91
N LEU A 93 -13.48 20.08 -6.21
CA LEU A 93 -13.48 21.30 -7.02
C LEU A 93 -14.48 22.34 -6.50
N LEU A 94 -15.66 21.90 -6.06
CA LEU A 94 -16.67 22.77 -5.46
C LEU A 94 -16.15 23.39 -4.15
N THR A 95 -15.50 22.60 -3.28
CA THR A 95 -14.92 23.12 -2.03
C THR A 95 -13.83 24.16 -2.29
N ILE A 96 -12.93 23.91 -3.25
CA ILE A 96 -11.88 24.87 -3.63
C ILE A 96 -12.50 26.13 -4.23
N ALA A 97 -13.50 26.00 -5.11
CA ALA A 97 -14.16 27.14 -5.74
C ALA A 97 -14.88 28.04 -4.72
N LEU A 98 -15.51 27.45 -3.69
CA LEU A 98 -16.14 28.21 -2.61
C LEU A 98 -15.11 28.90 -1.71
N GLN A 99 -13.96 28.25 -1.47
CA GLN A 99 -12.92 28.77 -0.58
C GLN A 99 -12.08 29.89 -1.24
N TYR A 100 -11.92 29.86 -2.57
CA TYR A 100 -11.22 30.91 -3.34
C TYR A 100 -11.85 32.30 -3.16
N ASN A 101 -13.18 32.36 -2.99
CA ASN A 101 -13.92 33.61 -2.84
C ASN A 101 -13.91 34.19 -1.41
N GLN A 102 -13.23 33.52 -0.47
CA GLN A 102 -13.09 33.94 0.94
C GLN A 102 -11.71 34.51 1.24
N SER A 103 -10.92 34.84 0.21
CA SER A 103 -9.62 35.46 0.40
C SER A 103 -9.82 36.85 1.04
N SER A 104 -9.51 36.97 2.32
CA SER A 104 -9.41 38.29 2.98
C SER A 104 -8.42 39.14 2.18
N GLU A 105 -8.81 40.35 1.80
CA GLU A 105 -7.89 41.26 1.12
C GLU A 105 -6.67 41.50 2.05
N PRO A 106 -5.44 41.41 1.53
CA PRO A 106 -4.25 41.65 2.34
C PRO A 106 -4.31 43.09 2.86
N THR A 107 -4.43 43.23 4.18
CA THR A 107 -4.44 44.54 4.84
C THR A 107 -3.02 45.08 4.91
N PHE A 108 -2.87 46.41 4.96
CA PHE A 108 -1.57 47.04 5.19
C PHE A 108 -0.90 46.55 6.48
N GLU A 109 -1.69 46.23 7.50
CA GLU A 109 -1.23 45.65 8.76
C GLU A 109 -0.63 44.24 8.57
N SER A 110 -1.31 43.37 7.80
CA SER A 110 -0.80 42.04 7.48
C SER A 110 0.50 42.10 6.67
N LEU A 111 0.62 43.07 5.76
CA LEU A 111 1.82 43.25 4.96
C LEU A 111 2.97 43.79 5.82
N ALA A 112 2.70 44.82 6.63
CA ALA A 112 3.70 45.39 7.54
C ALA A 112 4.25 44.35 8.52
N LYS A 113 3.38 43.50 9.07
CA LYS A 113 3.80 42.39 9.95
C LYS A 113 4.75 41.42 9.24
N ALA A 114 4.37 40.96 8.04
CA ALA A 114 5.19 40.03 7.25
C ALA A 114 6.54 40.63 6.86
N ASP A 115 6.56 41.92 6.48
CA ASP A 115 7.79 42.63 6.14
C ASP A 115 8.73 42.77 7.36
N ILE A 116 8.18 43.01 8.56
CA ILE A 116 8.96 43.10 9.80
C ILE A 116 9.53 41.73 10.21
N GLU A 117 8.72 40.67 10.15
CA GLU A 117 9.17 39.30 10.44
C GLU A 117 10.31 38.89 9.49
N GLU A 118 10.14 39.11 8.19
CA GLU A 118 11.17 38.83 7.18
C GLU A 118 12.44 39.67 7.42
N TYR A 119 12.29 40.92 7.86
CA TYR A 119 13.43 41.78 8.21
C TYR A 119 14.24 41.20 9.37
N PHE A 120 13.60 40.70 10.42
CA PHE A 120 14.28 40.06 11.55
C PHE A 120 14.89 38.71 11.19
N ASP A 121 14.22 37.91 10.35
CA ASP A 121 14.74 36.61 9.90
C ASP A 121 15.97 36.77 8.98
N GLN A 122 15.93 37.74 8.07
CA GLN A 122 17.06 38.00 7.17
C GLN A 122 18.20 38.75 7.87
N THR A 123 17.85 39.65 8.78
CA THR A 123 18.83 40.39 9.56
C THR A 123 19.10 39.62 10.83
N ASP A 124 19.96 38.61 10.74
CA ASP A 124 20.52 37.92 11.90
C ASP A 124 21.33 38.92 12.71
N PHE A 125 20.63 39.66 13.57
CA PHE A 125 21.21 40.69 14.42
C PHE A 125 22.14 40.08 15.47
N GLY A 126 22.08 38.76 15.69
CA GLY A 126 22.92 38.05 16.65
C GLY A 126 22.76 38.51 18.10
N PHE A 127 21.83 39.43 18.37
CA PHE A 127 21.55 39.96 19.69
C PHE A 127 20.39 39.21 20.30
N SER A 128 20.61 38.66 21.48
CA SER A 128 19.55 38.19 22.36
C SER A 128 18.71 39.38 22.85
N THR A 129 17.47 39.13 23.28
CA THR A 129 16.58 40.15 23.89
C THR A 129 17.27 40.92 25.02
N TYR A 130 18.16 40.26 25.76
CA TYR A 130 18.96 40.86 26.83
C TYR A 130 20.00 41.85 26.31
N GLU A 131 20.69 41.54 25.21
CA GLU A 131 21.65 42.45 24.59
C GLU A 131 20.97 43.65 23.93
N ILE A 132 19.77 43.45 23.38
CA ILE A 132 18.95 44.56 22.84
C ILE A 132 18.56 45.51 23.99
N ALA A 133 18.12 44.97 25.13
CA ALA A 133 17.75 45.77 26.30
C ALA A 133 18.91 46.60 26.88
N GLU A 134 20.16 46.13 26.73
CA GLU A 134 21.35 46.87 27.16
C GLU A 134 21.67 48.06 26.25
N VAL A 135 21.34 47.97 24.95
CA VAL A 135 21.63 49.01 23.95
C VAL A 135 20.50 50.04 23.84
N ILE A 136 19.31 49.75 24.38
CA ILE A 136 18.22 50.73 24.44
C ILE A 136 18.60 51.86 25.40
N PRO A 137 18.66 53.13 24.94
CA PRO A 137 18.99 54.27 25.80
C PRO A 137 17.81 54.62 26.70
N VAL A 138 17.63 53.88 27.79
CA VAL A 138 16.52 54.04 28.74
C VAL A 138 16.47 55.44 29.34
N ASP A 139 17.64 56.10 29.48
CA ASP A 139 17.76 57.46 30.00
C ASP A 139 17.17 58.53 29.06
N ASP A 140 17.07 58.23 27.76
CA ASP A 140 16.55 59.14 26.73
C ASP A 140 15.07 58.84 26.39
N LEU A 141 14.46 57.80 26.98
CA LEU A 141 13.05 57.48 26.79
C LEU A 141 12.18 58.40 27.65
N GLU A 142 11.36 59.24 27.02
CA GLU A 142 10.34 59.97 27.76
C GLU A 142 9.24 59.01 28.22
N VAL A 143 8.81 59.13 29.48
CA VAL A 143 7.69 58.32 30.02
C VAL A 143 6.42 58.50 29.17
N ALA A 144 6.28 59.64 28.48
CA ALA A 144 5.23 59.90 27.53
C ALA A 144 5.31 59.00 26.28
N ASP A 145 6.49 58.71 25.74
CA ASP A 145 6.66 57.86 24.54
C ASP A 145 6.26 56.41 24.82
N ILE A 146 6.53 55.91 26.02
CA ILE A 146 6.11 54.58 26.48
C ILE A 146 4.59 54.53 26.67
N LEU A 147 3.98 55.63 27.15
CA LEU A 147 2.54 55.70 27.40
C LEU A 147 1.70 56.08 26.17
N GLU A 148 2.31 56.68 25.15
CA GLU A 148 1.67 57.05 23.88
C GLU A 148 1.44 55.82 22.98
N TYR A 149 2.30 54.81 23.09
CA TYR A 149 1.97 53.47 22.62
C TYR A 149 0.94 52.87 23.58
N GLN A 150 -0.34 53.06 23.23
CA GLN A 150 -1.46 52.54 23.98
C GLN A 150 -1.40 51.01 24.00
N PHE A 151 -0.76 50.46 25.03
CA PHE A 151 -0.72 49.03 25.24
C PHE A 151 -2.16 48.51 25.33
N ASN A 152 -2.52 47.60 24.44
CA ASN A 152 -3.78 46.89 24.57
C ASN A 152 -3.63 45.91 25.74
N GLU A 153 -4.42 46.12 26.78
CA GLU A 153 -4.41 45.30 28.00
C GLU A 153 -4.59 43.81 27.68
N GLU A 154 -5.41 43.49 26.68
CA GLU A 154 -5.63 42.11 26.22
C GLU A 154 -4.33 41.45 25.71
N ASN A 155 -3.53 42.19 24.96
CA ASN A 155 -2.25 41.68 24.44
C ASN A 155 -1.22 41.49 25.56
N ILE A 156 -1.26 42.30 26.62
CA ILE A 156 -0.39 42.13 27.79
C ILE A 156 -0.82 40.89 28.56
N ILE A 157 -2.13 40.69 28.76
CA ILE A 157 -2.66 39.52 29.47
C ILE A 157 -2.26 38.24 28.73
N ASP A 158 -2.42 38.18 27.41
CA ASP A 158 -2.03 37.02 26.60
C ASP A 158 -0.52 36.75 26.68
N TYR A 159 0.31 37.79 26.56
CA TYR A 159 1.77 37.65 26.69
C TYR A 159 2.18 37.11 28.06
N LEU A 160 1.57 37.63 29.14
CA LEU A 160 1.87 37.19 30.50
C LEU A 160 1.38 35.76 30.76
N ASP A 161 0.28 35.32 30.14
CA ASP A 161 -0.22 33.95 30.29
C ASP A 161 0.67 32.94 29.55
N ASP A 162 1.13 33.28 28.35
CA ASP A 162 2.03 32.43 27.56
C ASP A 162 3.45 32.33 28.14
N ASP A 163 3.96 33.39 28.78
CA ASP A 163 5.32 33.45 29.35
C ASP A 163 5.37 33.28 30.89
N ILE A 164 4.25 32.90 31.54
CA ILE A 164 4.17 32.74 33.01
C ILE A 164 5.27 31.82 33.57
N ASP A 165 5.60 30.74 32.84
CA ASP A 165 6.60 29.76 33.24
C ASP A 165 8.03 30.35 33.25
N ASN A 166 8.36 31.25 32.31
CA ASN A 166 9.64 31.95 32.24
C ASN A 166 9.78 32.99 33.37
N ILE A 167 8.68 33.66 33.73
CA ILE A 167 8.67 34.67 34.79
C ILE A 167 8.84 34.02 36.17
N GLU A 168 8.32 32.81 36.35
CA GLU A 168 8.47 32.04 37.60
C GLU A 168 9.93 31.60 37.85
N GLU A 169 10.69 31.31 36.79
CA GLU A 169 12.12 30.97 36.87
C GLU A 169 12.99 32.14 37.37
N LEU A 170 12.63 33.39 37.01
CA LEU A 170 13.30 34.61 37.48
C LEU A 170 13.05 34.91 38.97
N ASN A 171 11.95 34.43 39.55
CA ASN A 171 11.60 34.65 40.96
C ASN A 171 12.23 33.62 41.93
N LEU A 172 12.97 32.63 41.44
CA LEU A 172 13.56 31.56 42.25
C LEU A 172 14.99 31.82 42.74
N LEU A 173 15.52 33.03 42.59
CA LEU A 173 16.88 33.40 43.02
C LEU A 173 16.96 34.41 44.16
N ASP A 174 15.96 34.50 45.04
CA ASP A 174 16.15 35.20 46.32
C ASP A 174 15.38 34.52 47.45
N ASN A 175 16.05 33.59 48.13
CA ASN A 175 15.88 33.26 49.54
C ASN A 175 16.97 32.25 49.98
N GLU A 176 18.19 32.74 50.20
CA GLU A 176 19.06 32.30 51.30
C GLU A 176 19.79 33.49 51.93
#